data_AF-A0A7V4UXA6-F1
#
_entry.id   AF-A0A7V4UXA6-F1
#
_cell.length_a   1.000
_cell.length_b   1.000
_cell.length_c   1.000
_cell.angle_alpha   90.00
_cell.angle_beta   90.00
_cell.angle_gamma   90.00
#
_symmetry.space_group_name_H-M   'P 1'
#
loop_
_entity.id
_entity.type
_entity.pdbx_description
1 polymer ?
#
loop_
_entity_poly.entity_id
_entity_poly.type
_entity_poly.pdbx_seq_one_letter_code
_entity_poly.pdbx_strand_id
1 'polypeptide(L)'
;GLDTAVTHLAATTGVPVVALYGPTIAERWSPWNSRGEVAQQCPEPRGTQRTGNIIVIQKGWDCVPCGKSGCDDTGKESPCLQEIETGQVLESVALLLEGDAEARQHVG
;
A
#
# COMPACT_ATOMS: atom_id res chain seq x y z
N GLY A 1 2.29 0.52 -6.97
CA GLY A 1 3.23 -0.58 -7.25
C GLY A 1 2.80 -1.83 -6.49
N LEU A 2 3.49 -2.96 -6.70
CA LEU A 2 3.35 -4.18 -5.89
C LEU A 2 4.38 -4.17 -4.73
N ASP A 3 4.37 -5.18 -3.85
CA ASP A 3 5.46 -5.36 -2.88
C ASP A 3 6.78 -5.75 -3.58
N THR A 4 7.49 -4.75 -4.09
CA THR A 4 8.77 -4.90 -4.79
C THR A 4 9.68 -3.73 -4.48
N ALA A 5 10.98 -3.89 -4.72
CA ALA A 5 12.00 -2.89 -4.45
C ALA A 5 11.69 -1.50 -5.06
N VAL A 6 11.01 -1.45 -6.22
CA VAL A 6 10.67 -0.18 -6.88
C VAL A 6 9.63 0.61 -6.10
N THR A 7 8.65 -0.06 -5.48
CA THR A 7 7.65 0.58 -4.62
C THR A 7 8.30 1.16 -3.37
N HIS A 8 9.23 0.42 -2.76
CA HIS A 8 10.02 0.89 -1.62
C HIS A 8 10.88 2.10 -1.99
N LEU A 9 11.58 2.06 -3.13
CA LEU A 9 12.36 3.19 -3.62
C LEU A 9 11.48 4.43 -3.82
N ALA A 10 10.33 4.29 -4.48
CA ALA A 10 9.40 5.39 -4.70
C ALA A 10 8.95 6.04 -3.37
N ALA A 11 8.59 5.23 -2.37
CA ALA A 11 8.14 5.71 -1.06
C ALA A 11 9.17 6.62 -0.36
N THR A 12 10.46 6.37 -0.57
CA THR A 12 11.52 7.21 0.05
C THR A 12 11.68 8.58 -0.59
N THR A 13 11.13 8.81 -1.78
CA THR A 13 11.26 10.08 -2.50
C THR A 13 10.19 11.11 -2.13
N GLY A 14 9.15 10.69 -1.39
CA GLY A 14 8.02 11.54 -1.02
C GLY A 14 6.97 11.73 -2.13
N VAL A 15 7.06 10.98 -3.24
CA VAL A 15 5.98 10.92 -4.23
C VAL A 15 4.76 10.18 -3.65
N PRO A 16 3.52 10.54 -4.03
CA PRO A 16 2.35 9.73 -3.75
C PRO A 16 2.52 8.26 -4.18
N VAL A 17 2.26 7.31 -3.28
CA VAL A 17 2.36 5.87 -3.56
C VAL A 17 1.06 5.17 -3.19
N VAL A 18 0.45 4.48 -4.16
CA VAL A 18 -0.52 3.42 -3.89
C VAL A 18 0.17 2.07 -4.10
N ALA A 19 0.18 1.23 -3.08
CA ALA A 19 0.81 -0.08 -3.07
C ALA A 19 -0.24 -1.19 -2.91
N LEU A 20 -0.20 -2.22 -3.77
CA LEU A 20 -1.19 -3.30 -3.79
C LEU A 20 -0.59 -4.56 -3.17
N TYR A 21 -1.20 -5.04 -2.09
CA TYR A 21 -0.71 -6.15 -1.29
C TYR A 21 -1.75 -7.28 -1.29
N GLY A 22 -1.27 -8.49 -1.58
CA GLY A 22 -2.07 -9.72 -1.54
C GLY A 22 -1.69 -10.57 -0.33
N PRO A 23 -0.96 -11.67 -0.53
CA PRO A 23 -0.56 -12.56 0.57
C PRO A 23 0.53 -11.95 1.48
N THR A 24 1.26 -10.95 1.01
CA THR A 24 2.34 -10.28 1.75
C THR A 24 1.88 -9.74 3.10
N ILE A 25 2.67 -9.98 4.15
CA ILE A 25 2.47 -9.43 5.51
C ILE A 25 2.83 -7.93 5.50
N ALA A 26 1.81 -7.07 5.42
CA ALA A 26 2.00 -5.64 5.26
C ALA A 26 2.67 -5.00 6.48
N GLU A 27 2.39 -5.48 7.69
CA GLU A 27 2.98 -4.96 8.93
C GLU A 27 4.51 -5.08 8.96
N ARG A 28 5.05 -6.02 8.16
CA ARG A 28 6.49 -6.24 8.06
C ARG A 28 7.12 -5.59 6.82
N TRP A 29 6.37 -5.57 5.71
CA TRP A 29 6.93 -5.27 4.39
C TRP A 29 6.29 -4.07 3.71
N SER A 30 5.40 -3.32 4.37
CA SER A 30 4.83 -2.10 3.79
C SER A 30 5.92 -1.07 3.49
N PRO A 31 5.81 -0.30 2.40
CA PRO A 31 6.74 0.77 2.10
C PRO A 31 6.79 1.82 3.22
N TRP A 32 8.01 2.17 3.62
CA TRP A 32 8.27 3.06 4.74
C TRP A 32 7.99 4.53 4.37
N ASN A 33 7.18 5.21 5.18
CA ASN A 33 7.07 6.67 5.09
C ASN A 33 8.28 7.36 5.77
N SER A 34 9.28 7.75 4.97
CA SER A 34 10.50 8.41 5.46
C SER A 34 10.29 9.80 6.04
N ARG A 35 9.12 10.42 5.85
CA ARG A 35 8.78 11.75 6.35
C ARG A 35 7.87 11.72 7.59
N GLY A 36 7.36 10.55 7.95
CA GLY A 36 6.43 10.36 9.08
C GLY A 36 7.13 9.92 10.36
N GLU A 37 6.38 9.92 11.45
CA GLU A 37 6.83 9.32 12.71
C GLU A 37 6.88 7.79 12.57
N VAL A 38 7.80 7.15 13.31
CA VAL A 38 7.97 5.69 13.31
C VAL A 38 6.66 4.97 13.68
N ALA A 39 5.84 5.56 14.55
CA ALA A 39 4.57 4.98 14.99
C ALA A 39 3.48 4.95 13.91
N GLN A 40 3.66 5.67 12.79
CA GLN A 40 2.65 5.79 11.73
C GLN A 40 2.69 4.64 10.70
N GLN A 41 3.67 3.74 10.79
CA GLN A 41 3.78 2.61 9.87
C GLN A 41 2.54 1.70 10.00
N CYS A 42 2.13 1.10 8.88
CA CYS A 42 0.92 0.25 8.78
C CYS A 42 0.88 -0.81 9.89
N PRO A 43 0.14 -0.59 11.00
CA PRO A 43 0.16 -1.49 12.14
C PRO A 43 -0.98 -2.51 12.06
N GLU A 44 -2.00 -2.25 11.25
CA GLU A 44 -3.17 -3.11 11.15
C GLU A 44 -2.83 -4.33 10.32
N PRO A 45 -3.35 -5.51 10.71
CA PRO A 45 -2.98 -6.75 10.08
C PRO A 45 -3.46 -6.87 8.63
N ARG A 46 -4.48 -6.11 8.24
CA ARG A 46 -5.12 -6.21 6.92
C ARG A 46 -5.97 -4.99 6.63
N GLY A 47 -6.42 -4.87 5.38
CA GLY A 47 -7.27 -3.78 4.93
C GLY A 47 -6.49 -2.65 4.27
N THR A 48 -7.24 -1.68 3.72
CA THR A 48 -6.65 -0.47 3.14
C THR A 48 -6.23 0.49 4.24
N GLN A 49 -4.97 0.91 4.19
CA GLN A 49 -4.34 1.74 5.22
C GLN A 49 -3.56 2.89 4.58
N ARG A 50 -3.50 4.03 5.28
CA ARG A 50 -2.75 5.22 4.84
C ARG A 50 -1.70 5.59 5.87
N THR A 51 -0.47 5.77 5.39
CA THR A 51 0.64 6.33 6.15
C THR A 51 1.23 7.50 5.36
N GLY A 52 0.86 8.73 5.71
CA GLY A 52 1.32 9.94 5.01
C GLY A 52 0.89 9.98 3.53
N ASN A 53 1.87 10.00 2.62
CA ASN A 53 1.71 10.00 1.16
C ASN A 53 1.63 8.58 0.57
N ILE A 54 1.45 7.56 1.41
CA ILE A 54 1.43 6.15 1.02
C ILE A 54 0.07 5.55 1.41
N ILE A 55 -0.59 4.89 0.47
CA ILE A 55 -1.76 4.04 0.73
C ILE A 55 -1.40 2.60 0.36
N VAL A 56 -1.55 1.67 1.31
CA VAL A 56 -1.46 0.23 1.08
C VAL A 56 -2.87 -0.30 0.93
N ILE A 57 -3.18 -0.95 -0.19
CA ILE A 57 -4.45 -1.63 -0.42
C ILE A 57 -4.22 -3.12 -0.24
N GLN A 58 -4.92 -3.71 0.73
CA GLN A 58 -4.97 -5.14 0.98
C GLN A 58 -6.39 -5.53 1.35
N LYS A 59 -6.85 -6.71 0.90
CA LYS A 59 -8.18 -7.20 1.28
C LYS A 59 -8.25 -7.47 2.77
N GLY A 60 -9.34 -7.05 3.41
CA GLY A 60 -9.63 -7.30 4.81
C GLY A 60 -10.15 -8.71 5.11
N TRP A 61 -9.80 -9.72 4.31
CA TRP A 61 -10.28 -11.08 4.49
C TRP A 61 -9.58 -11.77 5.66
N ASP A 62 -10.24 -12.75 6.29
CA ASP A 62 -9.68 -13.46 7.45
C ASP A 62 -8.36 -14.18 7.15
N CYS A 63 -8.21 -14.68 5.93
CA CYS A 63 -6.99 -15.37 5.49
C CYS A 63 -5.89 -14.41 4.99
N VAL A 64 -6.12 -13.10 4.97
CA VAL A 64 -5.16 -12.10 4.47
C VAL A 64 -4.59 -11.32 5.66
N PRO A 65 -3.26 -11.14 5.71
CA PRO A 65 -2.21 -11.76 4.90
C PRO A 65 -2.00 -13.23 5.27
N CYS A 66 -1.70 -14.08 4.27
CA CYS A 66 -1.36 -15.49 4.51
C CYS A 66 0.14 -15.80 4.41
N GLY A 67 0.96 -14.87 3.91
CA GLY A 67 2.40 -15.05 3.72
C GLY A 67 2.82 -16.08 2.66
N LYS A 68 1.86 -16.61 1.88
CA LYS A 68 2.10 -17.67 0.89
C LYS A 68 2.62 -17.12 -0.45
N SER A 69 3.31 -17.98 -1.20
CA SER A 69 3.71 -17.69 -2.59
C SER A 69 2.52 -17.99 -3.52
N GLY A 70 1.60 -17.04 -3.70
CA GLY A 70 0.28 -17.36 -4.30
C GLY A 70 -0.65 -18.04 -3.30
N CYS A 71 -1.97 -17.95 -3.46
CA CYS A 71 -2.89 -18.43 -2.41
C CYS A 71 -3.16 -19.94 -2.43
N ASP A 72 -2.45 -20.70 -3.26
CA ASP A 72 -2.27 -22.15 -3.14
C ASP A 72 -0.82 -22.55 -2.77
N ASP A 73 0.03 -21.55 -2.48
CA ASP A 73 1.46 -21.67 -2.18
C ASP A 73 2.32 -22.25 -3.33
N THR A 74 1.85 -22.16 -4.57
CA THR A 74 2.56 -22.71 -5.76
C THR A 74 3.31 -21.65 -6.59
N GLY A 75 3.31 -20.39 -6.16
CA GLY A 75 3.84 -19.23 -6.87
C GLY A 75 2.91 -18.64 -7.93
N LYS A 76 1.65 -19.09 -7.96
CA LYS A 76 0.63 -18.66 -8.92
C LYS A 76 -0.20 -17.50 -8.36
N GLU A 77 -1.44 -17.41 -8.84
CA GLU A 77 -2.34 -16.31 -8.53
C GLU A 77 -2.69 -16.24 -7.05
N SER A 78 -2.96 -15.00 -6.62
CA SER A 78 -3.50 -14.71 -5.31
C SER A 78 -4.88 -14.10 -5.50
N PRO A 79 -6.00 -14.82 -5.22
CA PRO A 79 -7.34 -14.28 -5.35
C PRO A 79 -7.52 -12.98 -4.55
N CYS A 80 -6.89 -12.87 -3.37
CA CYS A 80 -6.92 -11.64 -2.59
C CYS A 80 -6.31 -10.42 -3.31
N LEU A 81 -5.35 -10.64 -4.21
CA LEU A 81 -4.76 -9.59 -5.04
C LEU A 81 -5.64 -9.32 -6.28
N GLN A 82 -6.16 -10.37 -6.92
CA GLN A 82 -7.00 -10.28 -8.12
C GLN A 82 -8.34 -9.58 -7.86
N GLU A 83 -8.89 -9.73 -6.65
CA GLU A 83 -10.14 -9.09 -6.25
C GLU A 83 -9.96 -7.60 -5.92
N ILE A 84 -8.75 -7.04 -5.92
CA ILE A 84 -8.56 -5.59 -5.74
C ILE A 84 -9.17 -4.88 -6.96
N GLU A 85 -10.23 -4.11 -6.71
CA GLU A 85 -10.96 -3.45 -7.77
C GLU A 85 -10.20 -2.22 -8.27
N THR A 86 -10.26 -1.99 -9.58
CA THR A 86 -9.64 -0.80 -10.20
C THR A 86 -10.23 0.49 -9.64
N GLY A 87 -11.52 0.52 -9.30
CA GLY A 87 -12.18 1.66 -8.66
C GLY A 87 -11.51 2.05 -7.33
N GLN A 88 -11.25 1.07 -6.46
CA GLN A 88 -10.57 1.25 -5.19
C GLN A 88 -9.16 1.83 -5.36
N VAL A 89 -8.44 1.40 -6.41
CA VAL A 89 -7.12 1.92 -6.75
C VAL A 89 -7.21 3.37 -7.22
N LEU A 90 -8.13 3.68 -8.13
CA LEU A 90 -8.30 5.03 -8.68
C LEU A 90 -8.72 6.03 -7.61
N GLU A 91 -9.62 5.64 -6.70
CA GLU A 91 -10.02 6.46 -5.55
C GLU A 91 -8.81 6.77 -4.64
N SER A 92 -8.00 5.75 -4.32
CA SER A 92 -6.79 5.93 -3.52
C SER A 92 -5.77 6.86 -4.19
N VAL A 93 -5.62 6.77 -5.52
CA VAL A 93 -4.76 7.67 -6.28
C VAL A 93 -5.29 9.10 -6.24
N ALA A 94 -6.59 9.30 -6.47
CA ALA A 94 -7.22 10.63 -6.43
C ALA A 94 -7.01 11.30 -5.06
N LEU A 95 -7.30 10.57 -3.98
CA LEU A 95 -7.11 11.05 -2.60
C LEU A 95 -5.69 11.52 -2.30
N LEU A 96 -4.67 10.82 -2.83
CA LEU A 96 -3.28 11.23 -2.61
C LEU A 96 -2.86 12.42 -3.49
N LEU A 97 -3.36 12.50 -4.72
CA LEU A 97 -3.03 13.61 -5.63
C LEU A 97 -3.66 14.92 -5.17
N GLU A 98 -4.90 14.87 -4.65
CA GLU A 98 -5.55 16.04 -4.06
C GLU A 98 -4.74 16.56 -2.86
N GLY A 99 -4.35 15.68 -1.93
CA GLY A 99 -3.53 16.08 -0.78
C GLY A 99 -2.13 16.58 -1.14
N ASP A 100 -1.49 16.02 -2.18
CA ASP A 100 -0.19 16.49 -2.68
C ASP A 100 -0.29 17.87 -3.35
N ALA A 101 -1.37 18.14 -4.09
CA ALA A 101 -1.64 19.44 -4.68
C ALA A 101 -1.81 20.54 -3.61
N GLU A 102 -2.57 20.25 -2.55
CA GLU A 102 -2.74 21.16 -1.41
C GLU A 102 -1.41 21.43 -0.69
N ALA A 103 -0.62 20.38 -0.43
CA ALA A 103 0.67 20.50 0.23
C ALA A 103 1.66 21.34 -0.58
N ARG A 104 1.66 21.24 -1.92
CA ARG A 104 2.52 22.04 -2.79
C ARG A 104 2.14 23.51 -2.87
N GLN A 105 0.87 23.86 -2.67
CA GLN A 105 0.40 25.25 -2.71
C GLN A 105 0.81 26.06 -1.47
N HIS A 106 1.12 25.40 -0.35
CA HIS A 106 1.47 26.05 0.92
C HIS A 106 2.98 26.20 1.15
N VAL A 107 3.83 25.81 0.19
CA VAL A 107 5.30 25.89 0.26
C VAL A 107 5.85 27.07 -0.58
N GLY A 108 4.99 28.06 -0.88
CA GLY A 108 5.34 29.30 -1.60
C GLY A 108 5.78 30.44 -0.70
#